data_AF-A0A833X664-F1
#
_entry.id   AF-A0A833X664-F1
#
_cell.length_a   1.000
_cell.length_b   1.000
_cell.length_c   1.000
_cell.angle_alpha   90.00
_cell.angle_beta   90.00
_cell.angle_gamma   90.00
#
_symmetry.space_group_name_H-M   'P 1'
#
loop_
_entity.id
_entity.type
_entity.pdbx_description
1 polymer ?
#
loop_
_entity_poly.entity_id
_entity_poly.type
_entity_poly.pdbx_seq_one_letter_code
_entity_poly.pdbx_strand_id
1 'polypeptide(L)'
;NLILKFLQLSNQPKLPPTAGFLYLSVCLYISFFTPIYNNPPQASVIRNFGPKKKGKKLEMAVAASASCIFCQIASKSTSTTILHSDEKVVAFEDISPSAVRHYLVIPVEHIPTVKDLQRRTEDFSLVTHMLEVGQMLLHRDAPQCTHYRFGFHQPPLNSVNHLHLHCLALPYTPRWKCVKFLSLGSLGFLEAEKLLEKLKPLPPVISKV
;
A
#
# COMPACT_ATOMS: atom_id res chain seq x y z
N ASN A 1 7.03 14.70 24.26
CA ASN A 1 5.92 14.81 25.25
C ASN A 1 4.91 15.87 24.79
N LEU A 2 4.27 15.65 23.62
CA LEU A 2 3.33 16.62 23.00
C LEU A 2 1.99 16.74 23.75
N ILE A 3 1.61 15.70 24.50
CA ILE A 3 0.35 15.62 25.25
C ILE A 3 0.32 16.68 26.36
N LEU A 4 1.45 16.93 27.02
CA LEU A 4 1.58 17.99 28.04
C LEU A 4 1.50 19.41 27.44
N LYS A 5 1.95 19.62 26.20
CA LYS A 5 1.76 20.89 25.48
C LYS A 5 0.31 21.10 25.01
N PHE A 6 -0.44 20.02 24.81
CA PHE A 6 -1.85 20.05 24.40
C PHE A 6 -2.78 20.52 25.54
N LEU A 7 -2.54 20.05 26.77
CA LEU A 7 -3.29 20.46 27.96
C LEU A 7 -3.07 21.93 28.35
N GLN A 8 -1.95 22.53 27.91
CA GLN A 8 -1.62 23.93 28.18
C GLN A 8 -2.26 24.89 27.17
N LEU A 9 -2.61 24.42 25.97
CA LEU A 9 -3.25 25.21 24.91
C LEU A 9 -4.78 25.17 24.96
N SER A 10 -5.38 24.13 25.56
CA SER A 10 -6.83 24.02 25.73
C SER A 10 -7.44 24.97 26.78
N ASN A 11 -6.61 25.76 27.46
CA ASN A 11 -7.02 26.68 28.54
C ASN A 11 -7.04 28.16 28.14
N GLN A 12 -6.99 28.48 26.84
CA GLN A 12 -7.10 29.85 26.36
C GLN A 12 -8.53 30.14 25.86
N PRO A 13 -9.25 31.12 26.43
CA PRO A 13 -10.59 31.44 26.00
C PRO A 13 -10.53 32.26 24.71
N LYS A 14 -11.37 31.86 23.74
CA LYS A 14 -11.69 32.54 22.47
C LYS A 14 -10.83 32.13 21.26
N LEU A 15 -11.26 31.09 20.55
CA LEU A 15 -10.93 30.89 19.14
C LEU A 15 -12.23 30.95 18.30
N PRO A 16 -12.30 31.73 17.21
CA PRO A 16 -13.51 31.88 16.40
C PRO A 16 -13.93 30.57 15.69
N PRO A 17 -15.24 30.34 15.49
CA PRO A 17 -15.80 29.06 15.03
C PRO A 17 -15.37 28.63 13.61
N THR A 18 -14.73 29.50 12.85
CA THR A 18 -14.17 29.20 11.52
C THR A 18 -12.80 28.55 11.56
N ALA A 19 -12.07 28.64 12.68
CA ALA A 19 -10.76 27.98 12.85
C ALA A 19 -10.90 26.48 13.19
N GLY A 20 -12.05 26.05 13.72
CA GLY A 20 -12.30 24.65 14.09
C GLY A 20 -12.39 23.69 12.90
N PHE A 21 -12.93 24.15 11.76
CA PHE A 21 -13.09 23.31 10.57
C PHE A 21 -11.78 23.02 9.84
N LEU A 22 -10.87 24.00 9.76
CA LEU A 22 -9.55 23.78 9.17
C LEU A 22 -8.68 22.91 10.10
N TYR A 23 -8.83 23.06 11.41
CA TYR A 23 -8.08 22.28 12.40
C TYR A 23 -8.54 20.81 12.47
N LEU A 24 -9.85 20.54 12.39
CA LEU A 24 -10.36 19.16 12.28
C LEU A 24 -9.89 18.49 10.98
N SER A 25 -9.85 19.23 9.86
CA SER A 25 -9.39 18.70 8.57
C SER A 25 -7.90 18.32 8.61
N VAL A 26 -7.05 19.15 9.22
CA VAL A 26 -5.62 18.85 9.39
C VAL A 26 -5.37 17.73 10.41
N CYS A 27 -6.13 17.66 11.50
CA CYS A 27 -6.03 16.58 12.49
C CYS A 27 -6.55 15.23 11.96
N LEU A 28 -7.62 15.23 11.15
CA LEU A 28 -8.02 14.04 10.39
C LEU A 28 -6.92 13.66 9.40
N TYR A 29 -6.35 14.60 8.64
CA TYR A 29 -5.30 14.27 7.67
C TYR A 29 -4.06 13.63 8.32
N ILE A 30 -3.58 14.19 9.45
CA ILE A 30 -2.45 13.66 10.21
C ILE A 30 -2.77 12.27 10.80
N SER A 31 -4.01 12.05 11.27
CA SER A 31 -4.42 10.75 11.84
C SER A 31 -4.82 9.70 10.80
N PHE A 32 -5.12 10.11 9.56
CA PHE A 32 -5.55 9.22 8.47
C PHE A 32 -4.41 8.79 7.53
N PHE A 33 -3.35 9.60 7.40
CA PHE A 33 -2.33 9.42 6.36
C PHE A 33 -0.86 9.49 6.83
N THR A 34 -0.57 9.64 8.13
CA THR A 34 0.82 9.42 8.60
C THR A 34 1.02 7.94 8.96
N PRO A 35 1.77 7.16 8.16
CA PRO A 35 2.34 5.96 8.71
C PRO A 35 3.42 6.39 9.72
N ILE A 36 3.41 5.81 10.92
CA ILE A 36 4.51 5.96 11.87
C ILE A 36 5.71 5.17 11.30
N TYR A 37 6.40 5.74 10.33
CA TYR A 37 7.76 5.36 9.97
C TYR A 37 8.67 6.55 10.28
N ASN A 38 8.91 6.76 11.57
CA ASN A 38 9.96 7.64 12.03
C ASN A 38 11.23 6.80 12.20
N ASN A 39 12.15 6.91 11.25
CA ASN A 39 13.57 6.81 11.55
C ASN A 39 14.33 7.85 10.72
N PRO A 40 15.05 8.79 11.34
CA PRO A 40 15.90 9.72 10.61
C PRO A 40 17.12 8.97 10.05
N PRO A 41 17.59 9.28 8.83
CA PRO A 41 18.80 8.67 8.30
C PRO A 41 20.02 9.19 9.07
N GLN A 42 20.83 8.27 9.61
CA GLN A 42 22.15 8.61 10.13
C GLN A 42 23.09 8.92 8.96
N ALA A 43 23.53 10.17 8.88
CA ALA A 43 24.50 10.62 7.91
C ALA A 43 25.90 10.10 8.29
N SER A 44 26.47 9.23 7.46
CA SER A 44 27.93 9.01 7.43
C SER A 44 28.51 9.80 6.26
N VAL A 45 29.46 10.66 6.58
CA VAL A 45 30.18 11.52 5.63
C VAL A 45 31.22 10.67 4.92
N ILE A 46 31.05 10.44 3.62
CA ILE A 46 32.16 10.05 2.73
C ILE A 46 32.13 11.01 1.54
N ARG A 47 33.12 11.91 1.51
CA ARG A 47 33.46 12.70 0.33
C ARG A 47 34.28 11.80 -0.61
N ASN A 48 33.93 11.75 -1.90
CA ASN A 48 34.90 11.57 -2.96
C ASN A 48 34.43 12.14 -4.30
N PHE A 49 35.41 12.69 -5.01
CA PHE A 49 35.36 13.48 -6.24
C PHE A 49 35.19 12.63 -7.52
N GLY A 50 34.61 13.23 -8.57
CA GLY A 50 34.88 12.86 -9.97
C GLY A 50 33.66 12.55 -10.85
N PRO A 51 33.57 13.05 -12.09
CA PRO A 51 32.30 13.11 -12.82
C PRO A 51 32.13 11.98 -13.86
N LYS A 52 30.99 11.27 -13.87
CA LYS A 52 30.42 10.68 -15.11
C LYS A 52 28.89 10.70 -15.08
N LYS A 53 28.31 11.64 -15.86
CA LYS A 53 26.87 11.76 -16.11
C LYS A 53 26.40 10.65 -17.05
N LYS A 54 26.01 9.47 -16.51
CA LYS A 54 25.15 8.47 -17.17
C LYS A 54 24.47 7.46 -16.21
N GLY A 55 24.52 7.68 -14.89
CA GLY A 55 24.03 6.72 -13.86
C GLY A 55 22.77 7.11 -13.06
N LYS A 56 22.21 8.31 -13.25
CA LYS A 56 21.23 8.88 -12.30
C LYS A 56 19.90 8.11 -12.17
N LYS A 57 19.43 7.41 -13.21
CA LYS A 57 18.13 6.72 -13.19
C LYS A 57 18.20 5.37 -12.47
N LEU A 58 19.29 4.62 -12.67
CA LEU A 58 19.51 3.32 -12.06
C LEU A 58 19.82 3.46 -10.56
N GLU A 59 20.66 4.43 -10.20
CA GLU A 59 20.99 4.72 -8.80
C GLU A 59 19.77 5.16 -7.98
N MET A 60 18.87 5.96 -8.57
CA MET A 60 17.65 6.42 -7.90
C MET A 60 16.57 5.34 -7.78
N ALA A 61 16.49 4.42 -8.74
CA ALA A 61 15.59 3.25 -8.66
C ALA A 61 16.06 2.24 -7.59
N VAL A 62 17.37 2.03 -7.47
CA VAL A 62 17.98 1.19 -6.42
C VAL A 62 17.85 1.83 -5.04
N ALA A 63 18.01 3.16 -4.93
CA ALA A 63 17.80 3.88 -3.68
C ALA A 63 16.32 3.86 -3.24
N ALA A 64 15.38 3.97 -4.19
CA ALA A 64 13.94 3.89 -3.90
C ALA A 64 13.54 2.52 -3.35
N SER A 65 14.05 1.41 -3.93
CA SER A 65 13.76 0.07 -3.41
C SER A 65 14.40 -0.19 -2.04
N ALA A 66 15.62 0.30 -1.79
CA ALA A 66 16.29 0.16 -0.50
C ALA A 66 15.56 0.86 0.67
N SER A 67 14.88 1.98 0.38
CA SER A 67 14.09 2.74 1.35
C SER A 67 12.64 2.25 1.53
N CYS A 68 12.17 1.35 0.67
CA CYS A 68 10.80 0.85 0.72
C CYS A 68 10.62 -0.21 1.81
N ILE A 69 9.73 0.05 2.78
CA ILE A 69 9.44 -0.90 3.85
C ILE A 69 8.90 -2.25 3.32
N PHE A 70 8.14 -2.25 2.22
CA PHE A 70 7.63 -3.51 1.65
C PHE A 70 8.73 -4.30 0.94
N CYS A 71 9.74 -3.65 0.35
CA CYS A 71 10.96 -4.34 -0.10
C CYS A 71 11.74 -4.95 1.07
N GLN A 72 11.79 -4.28 2.21
CA GLN A 72 12.43 -4.81 3.43
C GLN A 72 11.67 -6.05 3.95
N ILE A 73 10.34 -6.01 3.96
CA ILE A 73 9.51 -7.18 4.32
C ILE A 73 9.74 -8.32 3.31
N ALA A 74 9.73 -8.05 2.01
CA ALA A 74 9.93 -9.06 0.97
C ALA A 74 11.31 -9.73 1.06
N SER A 75 12.34 -8.98 1.44
CA SER A 75 13.70 -9.49 1.69
C SER A 75 13.89 -10.13 3.07
N LYS A 76 12.84 -10.24 3.89
CA LYS A 76 12.86 -10.79 5.26
C LYS A 76 13.84 -10.06 6.20
N SER A 77 14.04 -8.76 5.97
CA SER A 77 14.90 -7.91 6.80
C SER A 77 14.16 -7.26 7.98
N THR A 78 12.88 -7.59 8.18
CA THR A 78 12.04 -7.10 9.28
C THR A 78 11.56 -8.25 10.18
N SER A 79 10.98 -7.93 11.34
CA SER A 79 10.34 -8.90 12.24
C SER A 79 8.89 -9.24 11.85
N THR A 80 8.46 -8.91 10.63
CA THR A 80 7.09 -9.13 10.18
C THR A 80 6.83 -10.63 10.01
N THR A 81 5.78 -11.15 10.66
CA THR A 81 5.36 -12.53 10.46
C THR A 81 4.83 -12.73 9.05
N ILE A 82 5.47 -13.64 8.31
CA ILE A 82 5.10 -13.96 6.93
C ILE A 82 4.07 -15.09 6.92
N LEU A 83 2.94 -14.86 6.26
CA LEU A 83 1.85 -15.83 6.11
C LEU A 83 2.03 -16.70 4.86
N HIS A 84 2.68 -16.15 3.83
CA HIS A 84 3.01 -16.84 2.57
C HIS A 84 4.25 -16.18 1.94
N SER A 85 5.11 -16.98 1.31
CA SER A 85 6.28 -16.50 0.58
C SER A 85 6.61 -17.48 -0.54
N ASP A 86 6.71 -16.97 -1.76
CA ASP A 86 7.24 -17.69 -2.91
C ASP A 86 8.13 -16.78 -3.74
N GLU A 87 8.49 -17.22 -4.94
CA GLU A 87 9.38 -16.48 -5.85
C GLU A 87 8.78 -15.16 -6.37
N LYS A 88 7.45 -15.04 -6.40
CA LYS A 88 6.75 -13.89 -6.98
C LYS A 88 6.20 -12.94 -5.92
N VAL A 89 5.68 -13.46 -4.81
CA VAL A 89 4.94 -12.68 -3.83
C VAL A 89 5.25 -13.06 -2.38
N VAL A 90 4.99 -12.10 -1.48
CA VAL A 90 5.02 -12.28 -0.03
C VAL A 90 3.70 -11.77 0.54
N ALA A 91 3.13 -12.48 1.50
CA ALA A 91 1.91 -12.08 2.19
C ALA A 91 2.11 -12.01 3.71
N PHE A 92 1.49 -11.02 4.34
CA PHE A 92 1.59 -10.76 5.77
C PHE A 92 0.34 -10.02 6.28
N GLU A 93 0.18 -9.96 7.61
CA GLU A 93 -0.93 -9.24 8.24
C GLU A 93 -0.68 -7.73 8.25
N ASP A 94 -1.70 -6.94 7.91
CA ASP A 94 -1.64 -5.48 7.99
C ASP A 94 -1.53 -5.05 9.46
N ILE A 95 -0.57 -4.17 9.77
CA ILE A 95 -0.33 -3.66 11.13
C ILE A 95 -1.49 -2.85 11.70
N SER A 96 -2.33 -2.27 10.83
CA SER A 96 -3.54 -1.54 11.18
C SER A 96 -4.75 -2.17 10.46
N PRO A 97 -5.19 -3.36 10.90
CA PRO A 97 -6.26 -4.09 10.24
C PRO A 97 -7.54 -3.25 10.17
N SER A 98 -8.24 -3.33 9.04
CA SER A 98 -9.49 -2.59 8.81
C SER A 98 -10.73 -3.48 8.84
N ALA A 99 -10.55 -4.79 8.90
CA ALA A 99 -11.60 -5.80 8.96
C ALA A 99 -11.16 -6.94 9.91
N VAL A 100 -12.00 -7.97 10.08
CA VAL A 100 -11.72 -9.11 10.99
C VAL A 100 -10.38 -9.77 10.67
N ARG A 101 -10.09 -9.96 9.38
CA ARG A 101 -8.74 -10.22 8.87
C ARG A 101 -8.41 -9.21 7.78
N HIS A 102 -7.19 -8.71 7.81
CA HIS A 102 -6.68 -7.79 6.81
C HIS A 102 -5.24 -8.16 6.47
N TYR A 103 -5.07 -8.78 5.31
CA TYR A 103 -3.76 -9.19 4.82
C TYR A 103 -3.33 -8.31 3.65
N LEU A 104 -2.02 -8.20 3.49
CA LEU A 104 -1.40 -7.58 2.33
C LEU A 104 -0.63 -8.65 1.57
N VAL A 105 -0.88 -8.74 0.26
CA VAL A 105 -0.04 -9.53 -0.66
C VAL A 105 0.75 -8.54 -1.51
N ILE A 106 2.07 -8.67 -1.53
CA ILE A 106 2.99 -7.78 -2.26
C ILE A 106 3.84 -8.60 -3.24
N PRO A 107 4.21 -8.07 -4.41
CA PRO A 107 5.23 -8.66 -5.24
C PRO A 107 6.61 -8.54 -4.58
N VAL A 108 7.48 -9.51 -4.82
CA VAL A 108 8.90 -9.46 -4.43
C VAL A 108 9.59 -8.32 -5.19
N GLU A 109 9.30 -8.19 -6.49
CA GLU A 109 9.76 -7.05 -7.29
C GLU A 109 9.05 -5.75 -6.89
N HIS A 110 9.79 -4.64 -6.84
CA HIS A 110 9.22 -3.34 -6.54
C HIS A 110 8.45 -2.79 -7.75
N ILE A 111 7.13 -2.88 -7.71
CA ILE A 111 6.22 -2.19 -8.63
C ILE A 111 5.56 -1.07 -7.82
N PRO A 112 5.68 0.22 -8.18
CA PRO A 112 5.20 1.30 -7.31
C PRO A 112 3.69 1.24 -7.05
N THR A 113 2.89 1.17 -8.13
CA THR A 113 1.43 1.28 -8.04
C THR A 113 0.74 0.47 -9.13
N VAL A 114 -0.60 0.36 -9.07
CA VAL A 114 -1.39 -0.23 -10.17
C VAL A 114 -1.28 0.52 -11.50
N LYS A 115 -0.79 1.78 -11.50
CA LYS A 115 -0.60 2.57 -12.74
C LYS A 115 0.67 2.15 -13.49
N ASP A 116 1.55 1.40 -12.84
CA ASP A 116 2.81 0.92 -13.40
C ASP A 116 2.68 -0.48 -14.04
N LEU A 117 1.48 -1.07 -13.96
CA LEU A 117 1.13 -2.33 -14.62
C LEU A 117 0.71 -2.09 -16.07
N GLN A 118 1.06 -3.00 -16.96
CA GLN A 118 0.79 -2.97 -18.39
C GLN A 118 -0.06 -4.16 -18.83
N ARG A 119 -0.69 -4.04 -20.00
CA ARG A 119 -1.48 -5.13 -20.62
C ARG A 119 -0.58 -6.20 -21.23
N ARG A 120 0.16 -6.90 -20.37
CA ARG A 120 1.10 -7.97 -20.72
C ARG A 120 0.86 -9.19 -19.85
N THR A 121 1.22 -10.37 -20.35
CA THR A 121 0.96 -11.66 -19.72
C THR A 121 1.58 -11.74 -18.33
N GLU A 122 2.75 -11.13 -18.14
CA GLU A 122 3.50 -11.16 -16.88
C GLU A 122 2.74 -10.43 -15.76
N ASP A 123 2.26 -9.21 -16.03
CA ASP A 123 1.51 -8.42 -15.04
C ASP A 123 0.15 -9.03 -14.75
N PHE A 124 -0.53 -9.57 -15.78
CA PHE A 124 -1.78 -10.30 -15.61
C PHE A 124 -1.60 -11.54 -14.73
N SER A 125 -0.54 -12.33 -14.97
CA SER A 125 -0.21 -13.50 -14.17
C SER A 125 0.17 -13.13 -12.74
N LEU A 126 0.92 -12.05 -12.54
CA LEU A 126 1.30 -11.57 -11.22
C LEU A 126 0.07 -11.19 -10.38
N VAL A 127 -0.83 -10.36 -10.92
CA VAL A 127 -2.04 -9.93 -10.20
C VAL A 127 -2.97 -11.11 -9.93
N THR A 128 -3.09 -12.05 -10.89
CA THR A 128 -3.86 -13.29 -10.69
C THR A 128 -3.28 -14.09 -9.50
N HIS A 129 -1.97 -14.30 -9.48
CA HIS A 129 -1.29 -15.01 -8.39
C HIS A 129 -1.45 -14.33 -7.03
N MET A 130 -1.35 -12.99 -7.00
CA MET A 130 -1.61 -12.21 -5.78
C MET A 130 -3.04 -12.44 -5.25
N LEU A 131 -4.03 -12.46 -6.14
CA LEU A 131 -5.43 -12.70 -5.80
C LEU A 131 -5.64 -14.13 -5.27
N GLU A 132 -5.07 -15.13 -5.95
CA GLU A 132 -5.15 -16.54 -5.54
C GLU A 132 -4.54 -16.76 -4.15
N VAL A 133 -3.37 -16.19 -3.87
CA VAL A 133 -2.73 -16.25 -2.54
C VAL A 133 -3.61 -15.57 -1.49
N GLY A 134 -4.14 -14.38 -1.79
CA GLY A 134 -5.04 -13.66 -0.88
C GLY A 134 -6.31 -14.44 -0.54
N GLN A 135 -6.92 -15.05 -1.56
CA GLN A 135 -8.09 -15.92 -1.40
C GLN A 135 -7.74 -17.14 -0.55
N MET A 136 -6.67 -17.86 -0.89
CA MET A 136 -6.22 -19.04 -0.14
C MET A 136 -6.05 -18.72 1.36
N LEU A 137 -5.38 -17.61 1.69
CA LEU A 137 -5.15 -17.21 3.08
C LEU A 137 -6.45 -16.89 3.83
N LEU A 138 -7.36 -16.12 3.23
CA LEU A 138 -8.62 -15.80 3.90
C LEU A 138 -9.56 -17.00 4.04
N HIS A 139 -9.63 -17.90 3.05
CA HIS A 139 -10.41 -19.12 3.18
C HIS A 139 -9.87 -20.04 4.27
N ARG A 140 -8.54 -20.09 4.45
CA ARG A 140 -7.91 -20.85 5.54
C ARG A 140 -8.18 -20.23 6.92
N ASP A 141 -8.03 -18.91 7.04
CA ASP A 141 -7.98 -18.23 8.35
C ASP A 141 -9.31 -17.66 8.82
N ALA A 142 -10.25 -17.46 7.91
CA ALA A 142 -11.58 -16.91 8.19
C ALA A 142 -12.70 -17.65 7.43
N PRO A 143 -12.74 -19.00 7.38
CA PRO A 143 -13.65 -19.77 6.51
C PRO A 143 -15.14 -19.48 6.72
N GLN A 144 -15.50 -18.98 7.90
CA GLN A 144 -16.88 -18.64 8.27
C GLN A 144 -17.30 -17.22 7.85
N CYS A 145 -16.39 -16.44 7.27
CA CYS A 145 -16.68 -15.10 6.79
C CYS A 145 -17.55 -15.18 5.52
N THR A 146 -18.64 -14.42 5.49
CA THR A 146 -19.58 -14.43 4.36
C THR A 146 -19.13 -13.56 3.19
N HIS A 147 -18.20 -12.63 3.42
CA HIS A 147 -17.79 -11.66 2.41
C HIS A 147 -16.30 -11.35 2.48
N TYR A 148 -15.60 -11.67 1.40
CA TYR A 148 -14.23 -11.22 1.17
C TYR A 148 -14.20 -10.06 0.19
N ARG A 149 -13.23 -9.14 0.37
CA ARG A 149 -12.93 -8.10 -0.61
C ARG A 149 -11.44 -8.08 -0.94
N PHE A 150 -11.12 -7.90 -2.22
CA PHE A 150 -9.78 -7.93 -2.74
C PHE A 150 -9.54 -6.74 -3.66
N GLY A 151 -8.52 -5.94 -3.38
CA GLY A 151 -8.23 -4.81 -4.26
C GLY A 151 -7.09 -3.93 -3.82
N PHE A 152 -6.90 -2.85 -4.57
CA PHE A 152 -5.74 -1.98 -4.48
C PHE A 152 -6.19 -0.53 -4.25
N HIS A 153 -5.50 0.19 -3.37
CA HIS A 153 -5.64 1.64 -3.35
C HIS A 153 -4.93 2.25 -4.55
N GLN A 154 -5.63 3.14 -5.26
CA GLN A 154 -5.07 3.87 -6.39
C GLN A 154 -4.41 5.18 -5.94
N PRO A 155 -3.30 5.61 -6.55
CA PRO A 155 -2.70 6.91 -6.26
C PRO A 155 -3.68 8.06 -6.49
N PRO A 156 -3.70 9.08 -5.61
CA PRO A 156 -2.73 9.35 -4.53
C PRO A 156 -3.12 8.75 -3.15
N LEU A 157 -4.04 7.78 -3.11
CA LEU A 157 -4.61 7.26 -1.85
C LEU A 157 -3.92 5.99 -1.33
N ASN A 158 -2.89 5.48 -2.01
CA ASN A 158 -2.07 4.39 -1.49
C ASN A 158 -1.10 4.91 -0.42
N SER A 159 -0.96 4.17 0.68
CA SER A 159 -0.10 4.55 1.81
C SER A 159 1.38 4.24 1.58
N VAL A 160 1.66 3.13 0.88
CA VAL A 160 3.01 2.70 0.53
C VAL A 160 3.13 2.63 -0.99
N ASN A 161 4.24 3.15 -1.52
CA ASN A 161 4.52 3.14 -2.96
C ASN A 161 5.20 1.82 -3.37
N HIS A 162 4.49 0.72 -3.15
CA HIS A 162 4.84 -0.64 -3.55
C HIS A 162 3.52 -1.37 -3.67
N LEU A 163 3.21 -1.93 -4.83
CA LEU A 163 1.95 -2.59 -5.17
C LEU A 163 1.56 -3.58 -4.07
N HIS A 164 0.37 -3.40 -3.49
CA HIS A 164 -0.09 -4.28 -2.43
C HIS A 164 -1.59 -4.54 -2.59
N LEU A 165 -1.94 -5.81 -2.66
CA LEU A 165 -3.32 -6.26 -2.66
C LEU A 165 -3.80 -6.29 -1.20
N HIS A 166 -4.87 -5.55 -0.92
CA HIS A 166 -5.61 -5.69 0.32
C HIS A 166 -6.54 -6.90 0.22
N CYS A 167 -6.42 -7.83 1.15
CA CYS A 167 -7.30 -8.98 1.31
C CYS A 167 -8.08 -8.81 2.62
N LEU A 168 -9.40 -8.64 2.53
CA LEU A 168 -10.25 -8.31 3.66
C LEU A 168 -11.29 -9.40 3.92
N ALA A 169 -11.33 -9.93 5.14
CA ALA A 169 -12.48 -10.68 5.65
C ALA A 169 -13.39 -9.75 6.45
N LEU A 170 -14.55 -9.43 5.88
CA LEU A 170 -15.52 -8.48 6.43
C LEU A 170 -16.29 -9.08 7.63
N PRO A 171 -16.91 -8.25 8.50
CA PRO A 171 -17.15 -6.80 8.40
C PRO A 171 -15.91 -5.92 8.66
N TYR A 172 -16.02 -4.63 8.28
CA TYR A 172 -15.06 -3.61 8.67
C TYR A 172 -15.10 -3.33 10.18
N THR A 173 -13.93 -3.16 10.78
CA THR A 173 -13.76 -2.96 12.23
C THR A 173 -12.78 -1.81 12.51
N PRO A 174 -13.28 -0.67 13.05
CA PRO A 174 -14.69 -0.27 13.17
C PRO A 174 -15.36 -0.04 11.80
N ARG A 175 -16.70 -0.08 11.78
CA ARG A 175 -17.51 -0.04 10.55
C ARG A 175 -17.18 1.14 9.63
N TRP A 176 -16.84 2.31 10.18
CA TRP A 176 -16.52 3.52 9.41
C TRP A 176 -15.26 3.40 8.55
N LYS A 177 -14.36 2.44 8.82
CA LYS A 177 -13.19 2.18 7.97
C LYS A 177 -13.57 1.75 6.55
N CYS A 178 -14.83 1.37 6.30
CA CYS A 178 -15.36 1.12 4.97
C CYS A 178 -15.09 2.27 3.98
N VAL A 179 -15.02 3.52 4.47
CA VAL A 179 -14.77 4.73 3.65
C VAL A 179 -13.43 4.65 2.90
N LYS A 180 -12.41 4.00 3.48
CA LYS A 180 -11.10 3.81 2.84
C LYS A 180 -11.20 2.96 1.57
N PHE A 181 -12.18 2.05 1.53
CA PHE A 181 -12.35 1.04 0.49
C PHE A 181 -13.50 1.37 -0.47
N LEU A 182 -13.84 2.65 -0.63
CA LEU A 182 -14.82 3.10 -1.60
C LEU A 182 -14.20 3.16 -3.00
N SER A 183 -14.88 2.58 -3.99
CA SER A 183 -14.50 2.67 -5.40
C SER A 183 -15.04 3.96 -5.99
N LEU A 184 -14.16 4.92 -6.30
CA LEU A 184 -14.50 6.23 -6.86
C LEU A 184 -13.95 6.36 -8.29
N GLY A 185 -14.28 5.40 -9.15
CA GLY A 185 -13.87 5.38 -10.55
C GLY A 185 -12.37 5.18 -10.73
N SER A 186 -11.65 6.25 -11.09
CA SER A 186 -10.19 6.25 -11.26
C SER A 186 -9.42 6.56 -9.97
N LEU A 187 -10.14 6.84 -8.88
CA LEU A 187 -9.61 7.12 -7.54
C LEU A 187 -10.20 6.14 -6.52
N GLY A 188 -9.54 6.00 -5.38
CA GLY A 188 -10.01 5.16 -4.28
C GLY A 188 -9.57 3.70 -4.44
N PHE A 189 -10.51 2.79 -4.18
CA PHE A 189 -10.25 1.35 -4.16
C PHE A 189 -10.64 0.67 -5.47
N LEU A 190 -9.67 0.03 -6.11
CA LEU A 190 -9.84 -0.76 -7.33
C LEU A 190 -9.90 -2.24 -6.98
N GLU A 191 -11.07 -2.87 -7.18
CA GLU A 191 -11.24 -4.31 -7.01
C GLU A 191 -10.30 -5.10 -7.94
N ALA A 192 -9.74 -6.20 -7.44
CA ALA A 192 -8.71 -6.97 -8.13
C ALA A 192 -9.21 -7.53 -9.47
N GLU A 193 -10.45 -8.01 -9.52
CA GLU A 193 -11.06 -8.55 -10.74
C GLU A 193 -11.21 -7.46 -11.80
N LYS A 194 -11.57 -6.23 -11.40
CA LYS A 194 -11.64 -5.09 -12.34
C LYS A 194 -10.26 -4.70 -12.87
N LEU A 195 -9.20 -4.85 -12.06
CA LEU A 195 -7.84 -4.64 -12.53
C LEU A 195 -7.43 -5.75 -13.53
N LEU A 196 -7.74 -7.01 -13.23
CA LEU A 196 -7.46 -8.13 -14.12
C LEU A 196 -8.14 -7.96 -15.49
N GLU A 197 -9.40 -7.54 -15.54
CA GLU A 197 -10.09 -7.21 -16.78
C GLU A 197 -9.35 -6.15 -17.62
N LYS A 198 -8.75 -5.15 -16.98
CA LYS A 198 -7.95 -4.12 -17.66
C LYS A 198 -6.62 -4.67 -18.17
N LEU A 199 -6.01 -5.61 -17.45
CA LEU A 199 -4.71 -6.19 -17.77
C LEU A 199 -4.77 -7.34 -18.78
N LYS A 200 -5.96 -7.90 -19.05
CA LYS A 200 -6.15 -9.00 -20.01
C LYS A 200 -5.35 -8.76 -21.30
N PRO A 201 -4.41 -9.65 -21.65
CA PRO A 201 -3.65 -9.54 -22.90
C PRO A 201 -4.58 -9.49 -24.11
N LEU A 202 -4.18 -8.74 -25.15
CA LEU A 202 -4.90 -8.76 -26.41
C LEU A 202 -4.69 -10.12 -27.10
N PRO A 203 -5.70 -10.65 -27.82
CA PRO A 203 -5.51 -11.85 -28.62
C PRO A 203 -4.39 -11.64 -29.65
N PRO A 204 -3.67 -12.70 -30.06
CA PRO A 204 -2.65 -12.59 -31.10
C PRO A 204 -3.28 -11.99 -32.36
N VAL A 205 -2.69 -10.92 -32.88
CA VAL A 205 -3.10 -10.37 -34.18
C VAL A 205 -2.65 -11.38 -35.24
N ILE A 206 -3.59 -12.18 -35.73
CA ILE A 206 -3.36 -13.03 -36.89
C ILE A 206 -3.33 -12.09 -38.11
N SER A 207 -2.12 -11.70 -38.53
CA SER A 207 -1.94 -11.06 -39.83
C SER A 207 -2.32 -12.06 -40.90
N LYS A 208 -3.44 -11.83 -41.60
CA LYS A 208 -3.76 -12.57 -42.83
C LYS A 208 -2.67 -12.25 -43.84
N VAL A 209 -1.88 -13.25 -44.20
CA VAL A 209 -0.96 -13.26 -45.35
C VAL A 209 -1.78 -13.54 -46.60
#